data_AF-X1N0U6-F1
#
_entry.id   AF-X1N0U6-F1
#
_cell.length_a   1.000
_cell.length_b   1.000
_cell.length_c   1.000
_cell.angle_alpha   90.00
_cell.angle_beta   90.00
_cell.angle_gamma   90.00
#
_symmetry.space_group_name_H-M   'P 1'
#
loop_
_entity.id
_entity.type
_entity.pdbx_description
1 polymer ?
#
loop_
_entity_poly.entity_id
_entity_poly.type
_entity_poly.pdbx_seq_one_letter_code
_entity_poly.pdbx_strand_id
1 'polypeptide(L)'
;MSGAEYRERRAELQRQESHLSQKGETLERKLEGVEQRERSLTNKEREVESIRSHLKETRDKQVKQLELISGMSSAEAKQSLIEAMEVELQEETSRRLHQWEAELKEEADKKAQEVLSQAIQRCASEIVSETTVAIVPLPSDEMKGRLIGREGRNIRALEQATGVDLVIDDTPEAVTLSSFDPVRREVARLALTKLILDGRIHPARIEEVVAK
;
A
#
# COMPACT_ATOMS: atom_id res chain seq x y z
N MET A 1 20.90 107.43 -16.27
CA MET A 1 19.62 106.80 -16.64
C MET A 1 18.70 107.87 -17.20
N SER A 2 18.16 107.65 -18.40
CA SER A 2 17.13 108.52 -18.99
C SER A 2 15.88 108.50 -18.11
N GLY A 3 15.12 109.61 -18.06
CA GLY A 3 13.84 109.66 -17.33
C GLY A 3 12.79 108.64 -17.81
N ALA A 4 13.02 107.99 -18.96
CA ALA A 4 12.25 106.84 -19.43
C ALA A 4 12.64 105.54 -18.68
N GLU A 5 13.94 105.23 -18.54
CA GLU A 5 14.45 104.04 -17.86
C GLU A 5 14.05 104.00 -16.37
N TYR A 6 14.03 105.15 -15.70
CA TYR A 6 13.58 105.25 -14.31
C TYR A 6 12.09 104.91 -14.14
N ARG A 7 11.25 105.31 -15.11
CA ARG A 7 9.81 105.02 -15.08
C ARG A 7 9.54 103.53 -15.34
N GLU A 8 10.27 102.94 -16.28
CA GLU A 8 10.17 101.51 -16.58
C GLU A 8 10.60 100.64 -15.40
N ARG A 9 11.73 100.96 -14.77
CA ARG A 9 12.21 100.25 -13.58
C ARG A 9 11.24 100.35 -12.39
N ARG A 10 10.62 101.51 -12.21
CA ARG A 10 9.61 101.71 -11.15
C ARG A 10 8.34 100.90 -11.42
N ALA A 11 7.90 100.83 -12.68
CA ALA A 11 6.74 100.00 -13.06
C ALA A 11 7.03 98.49 -12.92
N GLU A 12 8.25 98.05 -13.21
CA GLU A 12 8.69 96.67 -13.01
C GLU A 12 8.70 96.28 -11.53
N LEU A 13 9.27 97.14 -10.67
CA LEU A 13 9.26 96.94 -9.21
C LEU A 13 7.84 96.86 -8.65
N GLN A 14 6.94 97.74 -9.09
CA GLN A 14 5.55 97.74 -8.64
C GLN A 14 4.80 96.47 -9.07
N ARG A 15 5.10 95.90 -10.24
CA ARG A 15 4.56 94.60 -10.66
C ARG A 15 5.11 93.45 -9.82
N GLN A 16 6.40 93.47 -9.50
CA GLN A 16 7.01 92.46 -8.64
C GLN A 16 6.46 92.52 -7.21
N GLU A 17 6.28 93.72 -6.66
CA GLU A 17 5.70 93.94 -5.34
C GLU A 17 4.25 93.45 -5.28
N SER A 18 3.42 93.78 -6.29
CA SER A 18 2.05 93.27 -6.39
C SER A 18 2.01 91.73 -6.51
N HIS A 19 2.91 91.13 -7.29
CA HIS A 19 3.00 89.68 -7.43
C HIS A 19 3.44 88.99 -6.14
N LEU A 20 4.38 89.59 -5.40
CA LEU A 20 4.82 89.11 -4.10
C LEU A 20 3.71 89.23 -3.05
N SER A 21 2.96 90.33 -3.03
CA SER A 21 1.80 90.50 -2.15
C SER A 21 0.74 89.43 -2.40
N GLN A 22 0.41 89.17 -3.67
CA GLN A 22 -0.58 88.15 -4.04
C GLN A 22 -0.11 86.73 -3.66
N LYS A 23 1.19 86.45 -3.79
CA LYS A 23 1.79 85.20 -3.30
C LYS A 23 1.77 85.09 -1.79
N GLY A 24 2.02 86.18 -1.07
CA GLY A 24 1.93 86.27 0.39
C GLY A 24 0.53 85.91 0.89
N GLU A 25 -0.49 86.58 0.36
CA GLU A 25 -1.90 86.28 0.71
C GLU A 25 -2.29 84.83 0.38
N THR A 26 -1.80 84.29 -0.75
CA THR A 26 -2.07 82.90 -1.13
C THR A 26 -1.39 81.92 -0.17
N LEU A 27 -0.18 82.22 0.29
CA LEU A 27 0.55 81.41 1.26
C LEU A 27 -0.12 81.44 2.63
N GLU A 28 -0.54 82.61 3.11
CA GLU A 28 -1.28 82.74 4.38
C GLU A 28 -2.57 81.90 4.37
N ARG A 29 -3.39 82.01 3.31
CA ARG A 29 -4.60 81.18 3.18
C ARG A 29 -4.30 79.68 3.17
N LYS A 30 -3.19 79.27 2.55
CA LYS A 30 -2.77 77.85 2.56
C LYS A 30 -2.30 77.44 3.95
N LEU A 31 -1.60 78.30 4.67
CA LEU A 31 -1.08 78.04 6.01
C LEU A 31 -2.24 77.86 7.00
N GLU A 32 -3.22 78.77 6.98
CA GLU A 32 -4.46 78.64 7.76
C GLU A 32 -5.21 77.34 7.44
N GLY A 33 -5.31 76.98 6.15
CA GLY A 33 -5.94 75.73 5.73
C GLY A 33 -5.21 74.47 6.20
N VAL A 34 -3.88 74.52 6.28
CA VAL A 34 -3.06 73.43 6.83
C VAL A 34 -3.23 73.33 8.34
N GLU A 35 -3.17 74.45 9.06
CA GLU A 35 -3.37 74.47 10.51
C GLU A 35 -4.75 73.94 10.91
N GLN A 36 -5.80 74.32 10.18
CA GLN A 36 -7.15 73.82 10.44
C GLN A 36 -7.25 72.30 10.21
N ARG A 37 -6.61 71.79 9.15
CA ARG A 37 -6.55 70.35 8.89
C ARG A 37 -5.78 69.60 9.96
N GLU A 38 -4.64 70.13 10.39
CA GLU A 38 -3.82 69.54 11.44
C GLU A 38 -4.61 69.41 12.75
N ARG A 39 -5.27 70.50 13.18
CA ARG A 39 -6.16 70.48 14.36
C ARG A 39 -7.27 69.45 14.21
N SER A 40 -7.88 69.34 13.03
CA SER A 40 -8.95 68.35 12.77
C SER A 40 -8.43 66.91 12.82
N LEU A 41 -7.22 66.66 12.33
CA LEU A 41 -6.57 65.35 12.37
C LEU A 41 -6.23 64.95 13.79
N THR A 42 -5.61 65.84 14.57
CA THR A 42 -5.28 65.58 15.97
C THR A 42 -6.53 65.26 16.81
N ASN A 43 -7.65 65.95 16.54
CA ASN A 43 -8.91 65.66 17.22
C ASN A 43 -9.45 64.27 16.85
N LYS A 44 -9.41 63.90 15.56
CA LYS A 44 -9.83 62.58 15.11
C LYS A 44 -8.94 61.47 15.66
N GLU A 45 -7.64 61.67 15.75
CA GLU A 45 -6.71 60.70 16.33
C GLU A 45 -7.06 60.42 17.80
N ARG A 46 -7.31 61.47 18.59
CA ARG A 46 -7.75 61.33 19.99
C ARG A 46 -9.09 60.62 20.11
N GLU A 47 -10.04 60.91 19.23
CA GLU A 47 -11.34 60.25 19.20
C GLU A 47 -11.20 58.75 18.89
N VAL A 48 -10.40 58.41 17.87
CA VAL A 48 -10.12 57.01 17.48
C VAL A 48 -9.46 56.24 18.62
N GLU A 49 -8.49 56.86 19.29
CA GLU A 49 -7.81 56.24 20.43
C GLU A 49 -8.77 55.99 21.60
N SER A 50 -9.64 56.96 21.92
CA SER A 50 -10.68 56.81 22.93
C SER A 50 -11.65 55.66 22.59
N ILE A 51 -12.14 55.61 21.34
CA ILE A 51 -13.06 54.55 20.89
C ILE A 51 -12.38 53.17 20.99
N ARG A 52 -11.11 53.06 20.59
CA ARG A 52 -10.36 51.80 20.68
C ARG A 52 -10.22 51.34 22.13
N SER A 53 -9.94 52.24 23.06
CA SER A 53 -9.86 51.92 24.49
C SER A 53 -11.20 51.41 25.01
N HIS A 54 -12.30 52.11 24.71
CA HIS A 54 -13.64 51.72 25.15
C HIS A 54 -14.08 50.37 24.56
N LEU A 55 -13.75 50.10 23.29
CA LEU A 55 -14.04 48.81 22.66
C LEU A 55 -13.27 47.67 23.33
N LYS A 56 -12.00 47.89 23.67
CA LYS A 56 -11.19 46.89 24.36
C LYS A 56 -11.77 46.57 25.75
N GLU A 57 -12.09 47.59 26.54
CA GLU A 57 -12.71 47.39 27.84
C GLU A 57 -14.07 46.68 27.77
N THR A 58 -14.90 47.05 26.79
CA THR A 58 -16.22 46.42 26.61
C THR A 58 -16.07 44.95 26.22
N ARG A 59 -15.12 44.64 25.34
CA ARG A 59 -14.80 43.26 24.95
C ARG A 59 -14.31 42.45 26.16
N ASP A 60 -13.41 43.00 26.95
CA ASP A 60 -12.88 42.32 28.14
C ASP A 60 -13.98 42.07 29.18
N LYS A 61 -14.91 43.01 29.35
CA LYS A 61 -16.10 42.83 30.21
C LYS A 61 -17.02 41.72 29.68
N GLN A 62 -17.29 41.70 28.37
CA GLN A 62 -18.12 40.65 27.76
C GLN A 62 -17.50 39.27 27.91
N VAL A 63 -16.18 39.14 27.67
CA VAL A 63 -15.46 37.88 27.86
C VAL A 63 -15.59 37.42 29.31
N LYS A 64 -15.32 38.28 30.29
CA LYS A 64 -15.47 37.94 31.72
C LYS A 64 -16.90 37.55 32.09
N GLN A 65 -17.91 38.21 31.54
CA GLN A 65 -19.30 37.84 31.78
C GLN A 65 -19.64 36.47 31.18
N LEU A 66 -19.15 36.17 29.98
CA LEU A 66 -19.31 34.86 29.36
C LEU A 66 -18.58 33.77 30.16
N GLU A 67 -17.39 34.05 30.68
CA GLU A 67 -16.65 33.15 31.58
C GLU A 67 -17.43 32.88 32.88
N LEU A 68 -18.03 33.92 33.48
CA LEU A 68 -18.88 33.78 34.67
C LEU A 68 -20.16 32.98 34.39
N ILE A 69 -20.82 33.23 33.25
CA ILE A 69 -22.07 32.55 32.88
C ILE A 69 -21.82 31.07 32.54
N SER A 70 -20.74 30.79 31.80
CA SER A 70 -20.36 29.42 31.45
C SER A 70 -19.74 28.64 32.62
N GLY A 71 -19.36 29.32 33.70
CA GLY A 71 -18.69 28.72 34.84
C GLY A 71 -17.29 28.19 34.51
N MET A 72 -16.75 28.54 33.34
CA MET A 72 -15.47 28.08 32.82
C MET A 72 -14.75 29.26 32.17
N SER A 73 -13.46 29.37 32.38
CA SER A 73 -12.61 30.31 31.63
C SER A 73 -12.52 29.91 30.16
N SER A 74 -12.17 30.85 29.27
CA SER A 74 -11.98 30.53 27.85
C SER A 74 -10.90 29.46 27.62
N ALA A 75 -9.90 29.37 28.51
CA ALA A 75 -8.86 28.35 28.44
C ALA A 75 -9.39 26.97 28.84
N GLU A 76 -10.18 26.89 29.91
CA GLU A 76 -10.82 25.65 30.36
C GLU A 76 -11.81 25.12 29.33
N ALA A 77 -12.64 25.98 28.74
CA ALA A 77 -13.55 25.57 27.67
C ALA A 77 -12.82 24.98 26.46
N LYS A 78 -11.67 25.58 26.07
CA LYS A 78 -10.83 25.05 25.00
C LYS A 78 -10.22 23.70 25.37
N GLN A 79 -9.74 23.56 26.61
CA GLN A 79 -9.15 22.32 27.10
C GLN A 79 -10.18 21.19 27.14
N SER A 80 -11.37 21.44 27.69
CA SER A 80 -12.45 20.43 27.73
C SER A 80 -12.93 20.03 26.33
N LEU A 81 -12.95 20.95 25.36
CA LEU A 81 -13.26 20.61 23.97
C LEU A 81 -12.20 19.68 23.38
N ILE A 82 -10.91 19.94 23.63
CA ILE A 82 -9.82 19.09 23.16
C ILE A 82 -9.93 17.70 23.79
N GLU A 83 -10.13 17.61 25.10
CA GLU A 83 -10.27 16.33 25.81
C GLU A 83 -11.48 15.52 25.31
N ALA A 84 -12.63 16.16 25.09
CA ALA A 84 -13.80 15.49 24.52
C ALA A 84 -13.50 14.94 23.11
N MET A 85 -12.81 15.73 22.29
CA MET A 85 -12.44 15.33 20.94
C MET A 85 -11.41 14.18 20.94
N GLU A 86 -10.47 14.17 21.88
CA GLU A 86 -9.52 13.06 22.04
C GLU A 86 -10.21 11.74 22.39
N VAL A 87 -11.22 11.78 23.28
CA VAL A 87 -12.00 10.58 23.64
C VAL A 87 -12.78 10.05 22.42
N GLU A 88 -13.47 10.92 21.68
CA GLU A 88 -14.18 10.52 20.46
C GLU A 88 -13.23 9.93 19.41
N LEU A 89 -12.06 10.55 19.22
CA LEU A 89 -11.06 10.08 18.27
C LEU A 89 -10.51 8.70 18.65
N GLN A 90 -10.32 8.45 19.96
CA GLN A 90 -9.83 7.17 20.46
C GLN A 90 -10.83 6.04 20.20
N GLU A 91 -12.13 6.28 20.41
CA GLU A 91 -13.19 5.32 20.11
C GLU A 91 -13.27 5.03 18.60
N GLU A 92 -13.23 6.07 17.76
CA GLU A 92 -13.26 5.91 16.31
C GLU A 92 -12.03 5.14 15.80
N THR A 93 -10.86 5.46 16.33
CA THR A 93 -9.60 4.79 15.96
C THR A 93 -9.63 3.31 16.32
N SER A 94 -10.12 2.97 17.53
CA SER A 94 -10.27 1.59 17.97
C SER A 94 -11.21 0.80 17.05
N ARG A 95 -12.34 1.38 16.66
CA ARG A 95 -13.28 0.76 15.74
C ARG A 95 -12.67 0.52 14.36
N ARG A 96 -11.96 1.51 13.80
CA ARG A 96 -11.28 1.39 12.51
C ARG A 96 -10.17 0.34 12.55
N LEU A 97 -9.42 0.29 13.66
CA LEU A 97 -8.36 -0.70 13.85
C LEU A 97 -8.94 -2.13 13.79
N HIS A 98 -10.03 -2.41 14.50
CA HIS A 98 -10.66 -3.73 14.46
C HIS A 98 -11.23 -4.08 13.08
N GLN A 99 -11.74 -3.11 12.33
CA GLN A 99 -12.17 -3.34 10.95
C GLN A 99 -10.99 -3.73 10.06
N TRP A 100 -9.88 -3.00 10.14
CA TRP A 100 -8.67 -3.32 9.38
C TRP A 100 -8.05 -4.65 9.78
N GLU A 101 -8.03 -5.00 11.07
CA GLU A 101 -7.56 -6.31 11.53
C GLU A 101 -8.40 -7.46 10.93
N ALA A 102 -9.72 -7.30 10.87
CA ALA A 102 -10.61 -8.28 10.27
C ALA A 102 -10.39 -8.41 8.75
N GLU A 103 -10.29 -7.28 8.04
CA GLU A 103 -10.01 -7.26 6.59
C GLU A 103 -8.66 -7.90 6.26
N LEU A 104 -7.60 -7.54 6.99
CA LEU A 104 -6.27 -8.10 6.81
C LEU A 104 -6.25 -9.61 7.07
N LYS A 105 -6.99 -10.08 8.06
CA LYS A 105 -7.09 -11.51 8.34
C LYS A 105 -7.79 -12.26 7.21
N GLU A 106 -8.88 -11.72 6.68
CA GLU A 106 -9.59 -12.31 5.54
C GLU A 106 -8.72 -12.35 4.28
N GLU A 107 -8.00 -11.26 4.00
CA GLU A 107 -7.09 -11.18 2.86
C GLU A 107 -5.90 -12.13 3.01
N ALA A 108 -5.35 -12.24 4.22
CA ALA A 108 -4.28 -13.19 4.54
C ALA A 108 -4.75 -14.64 4.34
N ASP A 109 -5.95 -15.00 4.80
CA ASP A 109 -6.51 -16.34 4.63
C ASP A 109 -6.73 -16.68 3.15
N LYS A 110 -7.28 -15.74 2.35
CA LYS A 110 -7.42 -15.92 0.89
C LYS A 110 -6.07 -16.15 0.22
N LYS A 111 -5.08 -15.31 0.55
CA LYS A 111 -3.74 -15.41 -0.03
C LYS A 111 -3.02 -16.70 0.39
N ALA A 112 -3.22 -17.15 1.62
CA ALA A 112 -2.72 -18.44 2.08
C ALA A 112 -3.34 -19.60 1.29
N GLN A 113 -4.66 -19.58 1.05
CA GLN A 113 -5.33 -20.58 0.23
C GLN A 113 -4.82 -20.59 -1.22
N GLU A 114 -4.61 -19.41 -1.82
CA GLU A 114 -4.03 -19.30 -3.16
C GLU A 114 -2.63 -19.91 -3.24
N VAL A 115 -1.76 -19.58 -2.28
CA VAL A 115 -0.39 -20.11 -2.21
C VAL A 115 -0.41 -21.63 -2.03
N LEU A 116 -1.25 -22.15 -1.13
CA LEU A 116 -1.40 -23.59 -0.93
C LEU A 116 -1.92 -24.30 -2.18
N SER A 117 -2.90 -23.72 -2.87
CA SER A 117 -3.43 -24.24 -4.13
C SER A 117 -2.34 -24.31 -5.20
N GLN A 118 -1.55 -23.25 -5.35
CA GLN A 118 -0.42 -23.23 -6.29
C GLN A 118 0.66 -24.27 -5.93
N ALA A 119 0.97 -24.43 -4.64
CA ALA A 119 1.91 -25.44 -4.17
C ALA A 119 1.41 -26.86 -4.50
N ILE A 120 0.13 -27.17 -4.22
CA ILE A 120 -0.48 -28.45 -4.55
C ILE A 120 -0.43 -28.70 -6.06
N GLN A 121 -0.77 -27.71 -6.89
CA GLN A 121 -0.71 -27.84 -8.36
C GLN A 121 0.71 -28.16 -8.84
N ARG A 122 1.74 -27.53 -8.27
CA ARG A 122 3.15 -27.83 -8.60
C ARG A 122 3.56 -29.23 -8.15
N CYS A 123 3.21 -29.64 -6.94
CA CYS A 123 3.53 -30.98 -6.45
C CYS A 123 2.79 -32.09 -7.22
N ALA A 124 1.55 -31.85 -7.63
CA ALA A 124 0.78 -32.80 -8.45
C ALA A 124 1.45 -33.03 -9.82
N SER A 125 2.06 -31.99 -10.41
CA SER A 125 2.81 -32.10 -11.66
C SER A 125 4.04 -33.00 -11.53
N GLU A 126 4.80 -32.89 -10.44
CA GLU A 126 6.01 -33.70 -10.20
C GLU A 126 5.67 -35.15 -9.85
N ILE A 127 4.61 -35.37 -9.06
CA ILE A 127 4.18 -36.72 -8.68
C ILE A 127 3.68 -37.49 -9.90
N VAL A 128 3.05 -36.88 -10.91
CA VAL A 128 2.56 -37.61 -12.08
C VAL A 128 3.69 -38.11 -13.00
N SER A 129 4.84 -37.43 -13.06
CA SER A 129 6.00 -37.92 -13.83
C SER A 129 6.78 -39.03 -13.12
N GLU A 130 6.87 -39.01 -11.78
CA GLU A 130 7.48 -40.10 -11.01
C GLU A 130 6.50 -41.29 -10.81
N THR A 131 5.19 -41.04 -10.88
CA THR A 131 4.14 -42.03 -10.60
C THR A 131 3.61 -42.71 -11.85
N THR A 132 4.29 -42.77 -12.98
CA THR A 132 3.82 -43.55 -14.14
C THR A 132 4.77 -44.65 -14.58
N VAL A 133 6.06 -44.48 -14.30
CA VAL A 133 7.11 -45.38 -14.82
C VAL A 133 8.09 -45.76 -13.71
N ALA A 134 8.39 -47.05 -13.56
CA ALA A 134 9.45 -47.54 -12.66
C ALA A 134 10.43 -48.43 -13.42
N ILE A 135 11.72 -48.14 -13.32
CA ILE A 135 12.78 -48.93 -13.96
C ILE A 135 13.28 -49.98 -12.98
N VAL A 136 13.30 -51.25 -13.39
CA VAL A 136 13.84 -52.36 -12.60
C VAL A 136 15.12 -52.88 -13.25
N PRO A 137 16.27 -52.82 -12.55
CA PRO A 137 17.52 -53.38 -13.06
C PRO A 137 17.48 -54.91 -13.02
N LEU A 138 18.07 -55.53 -14.04
CA LEU A 138 18.24 -56.96 -14.20
C LEU A 138 19.73 -57.31 -14.07
N PRO A 139 20.06 -58.49 -13.50
CA PRO A 139 21.45 -58.90 -13.30
C PRO A 139 22.17 -59.33 -14.60
N SER A 140 21.44 -59.54 -15.70
CA SER A 140 21.99 -59.85 -17.03
C SER A 140 20.90 -59.82 -18.10
N ASP A 141 21.29 -59.67 -19.37
CA ASP A 141 20.37 -59.81 -20.51
C ASP A 141 19.84 -61.25 -20.67
N GLU A 142 20.54 -62.27 -20.16
CA GLU A 142 20.00 -63.62 -20.07
C GLU A 142 18.75 -63.69 -19.16
N MET A 143 18.75 -62.92 -18.06
CA MET A 143 17.60 -62.78 -17.18
C MET A 143 16.45 -62.05 -17.89
N LYS A 144 16.76 -61.03 -18.72
CA LYS A 144 15.78 -60.34 -19.58
C LYS A 144 15.11 -61.31 -20.55
N GLY A 145 15.87 -62.19 -21.19
CA GLY A 145 15.35 -63.24 -22.08
C GLY A 145 14.45 -64.27 -21.38
N ARG A 146 14.80 -64.69 -20.15
CA ARG A 146 13.96 -65.59 -19.34
C ARG A 146 12.68 -64.92 -18.85
N LEU A 147 12.76 -63.64 -18.53
CA LEU A 147 11.63 -62.83 -18.10
C LEU A 147 10.61 -62.67 -19.23
N ILE A 148 11.06 -62.49 -20.48
CA ILE A 148 10.21 -62.53 -21.69
C ILE A 148 9.57 -63.92 -21.88
N GLY A 149 10.39 -64.97 -21.83
CA GLY A 149 9.97 -66.33 -22.13
C GLY A 149 9.70 -66.56 -23.63
N ARG A 150 9.49 -67.82 -24.03
CA ARG A 150 9.20 -68.16 -25.43
C ARG A 150 7.87 -67.51 -25.84
N GLU A 151 7.88 -66.67 -26.88
CA GLU A 151 6.71 -65.90 -27.37
C GLU A 151 6.13 -64.87 -26.39
N GLY A 152 6.90 -64.41 -25.39
CA GLY A 152 6.42 -63.41 -24.42
C GLY A 152 5.46 -63.97 -23.36
N ARG A 153 5.36 -65.31 -23.24
CA ARG A 153 4.41 -65.98 -22.32
C ARG A 153 4.60 -65.60 -20.86
N ASN A 154 5.84 -65.36 -20.43
CA ASN A 154 6.13 -65.03 -19.05
C ASN A 154 5.79 -63.56 -18.74
N ILE A 155 6.08 -62.64 -19.65
CA ILE A 155 5.69 -61.22 -19.49
C ILE A 155 4.18 -61.07 -19.47
N ARG A 156 3.47 -61.69 -20.42
CA ARG A 156 2.00 -61.62 -20.44
C ARG A 156 1.36 -62.17 -19.17
N ALA A 157 1.92 -63.25 -18.60
CA ALA A 157 1.45 -63.79 -17.34
C ALA A 157 1.67 -62.81 -16.17
N LEU A 158 2.80 -62.09 -16.15
CA LEU A 158 3.09 -61.06 -15.15
C LEU A 158 2.20 -59.82 -15.33
N GLU A 159 1.99 -59.37 -16.56
CA GLU A 159 1.08 -58.26 -16.89
C GLU A 159 -0.36 -58.59 -16.50
N GLN A 160 -0.82 -59.83 -16.77
CA GLN A 160 -2.15 -60.28 -16.38
C GLN A 160 -2.30 -60.43 -14.86
N ALA A 161 -1.28 -60.94 -14.17
CA ALA A 161 -1.32 -61.13 -12.72
C ALA A 161 -1.26 -59.80 -11.94
N THR A 162 -0.48 -58.83 -12.43
CA THR A 162 -0.25 -57.56 -11.71
C THR A 162 -1.10 -56.40 -12.24
N GLY A 163 -1.60 -56.49 -13.47
CA GLY A 163 -2.32 -55.41 -14.14
C GLY A 163 -1.45 -54.19 -14.44
N VAL A 164 -0.16 -54.41 -14.71
CA VAL A 164 0.87 -53.41 -15.04
C VAL A 164 1.46 -53.77 -16.41
N ASP A 165 1.72 -52.79 -17.26
CA ASP A 165 2.34 -53.00 -18.57
C ASP A 165 3.87 -53.04 -18.43
N LEU A 166 4.51 -54.06 -19.01
CA LEU A 166 5.95 -54.19 -19.00
C LEU A 166 6.53 -53.80 -20.35
N VAL A 167 7.21 -52.66 -20.40
CA VAL A 167 7.86 -52.16 -21.62
C VAL A 167 9.31 -52.63 -21.64
N ILE A 168 9.67 -53.30 -22.75
CA ILE A 168 11.03 -53.71 -23.04
C ILE A 168 11.58 -52.83 -24.14
N ASP A 169 12.45 -51.90 -23.76
CA ASP A 169 13.16 -51.03 -24.68
C ASP A 169 14.61 -51.49 -24.89
N ASP A 170 15.34 -50.75 -25.73
CA ASP A 170 16.76 -50.92 -26.05
C ASP A 170 17.71 -50.64 -24.87
N THR A 171 17.17 -50.44 -23.66
CA THR A 171 17.98 -50.28 -22.44
C THR A 171 18.54 -51.65 -22.03
N PRO A 172 19.87 -51.83 -22.01
CA PRO A 172 20.49 -53.08 -21.57
C PRO A 172 20.22 -53.30 -20.09
N GLU A 173 20.07 -54.56 -19.67
CA GLU A 173 19.97 -54.94 -18.26
C GLU A 173 18.85 -54.25 -17.46
N ALA A 174 17.78 -53.76 -18.12
CA ALA A 174 16.65 -53.13 -17.43
C ALA A 174 15.31 -53.39 -18.13
N VAL A 175 14.24 -53.33 -17.35
CA VAL A 175 12.84 -53.39 -17.82
C VAL A 175 12.04 -52.28 -17.16
N THR A 176 11.12 -51.69 -17.92
CA THR A 176 10.34 -50.54 -17.53
C THR A 176 8.91 -50.97 -17.19
N LEU A 177 8.46 -50.72 -15.97
CA LEU A 177 7.08 -50.94 -15.52
C LEU A 177 6.26 -49.68 -15.74
N SER A 178 5.17 -49.77 -16.49
CA SER A 178 4.23 -48.68 -16.75
C SER A 178 2.86 -48.99 -16.16
N SER A 179 2.34 -48.11 -15.30
CA SER A 179 0.97 -48.24 -14.78
C SER A 179 0.50 -46.90 -14.21
N PHE A 180 -0.81 -46.66 -14.23
CA PHE A 180 -1.42 -45.49 -13.59
C PHE A 180 -1.70 -45.68 -12.09
N ASP A 181 -1.57 -46.91 -11.58
CA ASP A 181 -1.81 -47.24 -10.16
C ASP A 181 -0.46 -47.47 -9.44
N PRO A 182 -0.08 -46.60 -8.48
CA PRO A 182 1.18 -46.74 -7.75
C PRO A 182 1.27 -48.03 -6.92
N VAL A 183 0.13 -48.52 -6.42
CA VAL A 183 0.09 -49.75 -5.60
C VAL A 183 0.37 -50.96 -6.46
N ARG A 184 -0.27 -51.06 -7.63
CA ARG A 184 -0.02 -52.16 -8.57
C ARG A 184 1.40 -52.16 -9.10
N ARG A 185 1.96 -50.98 -9.40
CA ARG A 185 3.36 -50.86 -9.85
C ARG A 185 4.34 -51.36 -8.79
N GLU A 186 4.09 -51.04 -7.53
CA GLU A 186 4.95 -51.48 -6.44
C GLU A 186 4.84 -52.99 -6.19
N VAL A 187 3.63 -53.55 -6.28
CA VAL A 187 3.41 -55.01 -6.25
C VAL A 187 4.15 -55.70 -7.40
N ALA A 188 4.07 -55.16 -8.62
CA ALA A 188 4.78 -55.69 -9.78
C ALA A 188 6.31 -55.61 -9.60
N ARG A 189 6.83 -54.50 -9.07
CA ARG A 189 8.26 -54.31 -8.77
C ARG A 189 8.77 -55.34 -7.75
N LEU A 190 8.02 -55.56 -6.67
CA LEU A 190 8.36 -56.54 -5.64
C LEU A 190 8.29 -57.97 -6.18
N ALA A 191 7.25 -58.30 -6.95
CA ALA A 191 7.12 -59.60 -7.58
C ALA A 191 8.28 -59.88 -8.54
N LEU A 192 8.65 -58.90 -9.37
CA LEU A 192 9.77 -59.01 -10.30
C LEU A 192 11.09 -59.21 -9.57
N THR A 193 11.34 -58.44 -8.51
CA THR A 193 12.54 -58.57 -7.67
C THR A 193 12.66 -59.96 -7.05
N LYS A 194 11.55 -60.50 -6.51
CA LYS A 194 11.50 -61.86 -5.94
C LYS A 194 11.76 -62.93 -7.00
N LEU A 195 11.19 -62.80 -8.20
CA LEU A 195 11.37 -63.75 -9.30
C LEU A 195 12.81 -63.74 -9.85
N ILE A 196 13.45 -62.57 -9.91
CA ILE A 196 14.87 -62.44 -10.31
C ILE A 196 15.79 -63.14 -9.30
N LEU A 197 15.53 -62.95 -8.00
CA LEU A 197 16.30 -63.59 -6.93
C LEU A 197 16.15 -65.12 -6.92
N ASP A 198 14.95 -65.64 -7.22
CA ASP A 198 14.66 -67.08 -7.29
C ASP A 198 15.17 -67.71 -8.60
N GLY A 199 15.34 -66.92 -9.65
CA GLY A 199 15.88 -67.36 -10.95
C GLY A 199 14.95 -68.29 -11.76
N ARG A 200 13.74 -68.55 -11.27
CA ARG A 200 12.71 -69.42 -11.88
C ARG A 200 11.51 -68.59 -12.32
N ILE A 201 11.44 -68.26 -13.61
CA ILE A 201 10.37 -67.44 -14.17
C ILE A 201 9.49 -68.32 -15.07
N HIS A 202 8.32 -68.71 -14.57
CA HIS A 202 7.27 -69.41 -15.32
C HIS A 202 5.87 -69.02 -14.81
N PRO A 203 4.80 -69.15 -15.61
CA PRO A 203 3.49 -68.59 -15.29
C PRO A 203 2.94 -68.96 -13.91
N ALA A 204 2.98 -70.25 -13.55
CA ALA A 204 2.49 -70.72 -12.24
C ALA A 204 3.23 -70.11 -11.04
N ARG A 205 4.52 -69.78 -11.17
CA ARG A 205 5.29 -69.15 -10.09
C ARG A 205 5.01 -67.65 -10.00
N ILE A 206 4.77 -67.01 -11.13
CA ILE A 206 4.42 -65.59 -11.20
C ILE A 206 3.11 -65.35 -10.43
N GLU A 207 2.08 -66.16 -10.68
CA GLU A 207 0.79 -66.07 -9.97
C GLU A 207 0.96 -66.28 -8.45
N GLU A 208 1.78 -67.26 -8.03
CA GLU A 208 2.04 -67.53 -6.61
C GLU A 208 2.75 -66.36 -5.90
N VAL A 209 3.71 -65.73 -6.57
CA VAL A 209 4.51 -64.62 -6.00
C VAL A 209 3.69 -63.33 -5.93
N VAL A 210 2.78 -63.10 -6.87
CA VAL A 210 1.89 -61.92 -6.89
C VAL A 210 0.74 -62.05 -5.90
N ALA A 211 0.24 -63.26 -5.64
CA ALA A 211 -0.81 -63.52 -4.65
C ALA A 211 -0.33 -63.45 -3.17
N LYS A 212 0.96 -63.18 -2.94
CA LYS A 212 1.62 -63.08 -1.63
C LYS A 212 2.08 -61.66 -1.31
#